data_AF-A0A968MUF7-F1
#
_entry.id   AF-A0A968MUF7-F1
#
_cell.length_a   1.000
_cell.length_b   1.000
_cell.length_c   1.000
_cell.angle_alpha   90.00
_cell.angle_beta   90.00
_cell.angle_gamma   90.00
#
_symmetry.space_group_name_H-M   'P 1'
#
loop_
_entity.id
_entity.type
_entity.pdbx_description
1 polymer ?
#
loop_
_entity_poly.entity_id
_entity_poly.type
_entity_poly.pdbx_seq_one_letter_code
_entity_poly.pdbx_strand_id
1 'polypeptide(L)'
;MIFLAVPSKYTIYHKLLNNDLYNNFLPRLYKELESRKIPVVKLLDHYQKSDELLYYPTDAHWTQAGLDIALKKTLMVIDSVKYELNRGEIN
;
A
#
# COMPACT_ATOMS: atom_id res chain seq x y z
N MET A 1 6.16 -15.16 -0.57
CA MET A 1 6.61 -13.75 -0.72
C MET A 1 5.39 -12.85 -0.62
N ILE A 2 5.45 -11.75 0.14
CA ILE A 2 4.38 -10.73 0.21
C ILE A 2 4.96 -9.43 -0.34
N PHE A 3 4.25 -8.76 -1.24
CA PHE A 3 4.69 -7.51 -1.84
C PHE A 3 4.06 -6.31 -1.11
N LEU A 4 4.88 -5.45 -0.49
CA LEU A 4 4.44 -4.21 0.14
C LEU A 4 4.65 -3.04 -0.81
N ALA A 5 3.56 -2.61 -1.46
CA ALA A 5 3.60 -1.50 -2.41
C ALA A 5 3.35 -0.16 -1.69
N VAL A 6 4.42 0.44 -1.18
CA VAL A 6 4.38 1.74 -0.49
C VAL A 6 4.15 2.87 -1.51
N PRO A 7 3.06 3.65 -1.39
CA PRO A 7 2.86 4.82 -2.23
C PRO A 7 3.99 5.83 -2.01
N SER A 8 4.40 6.57 -3.03
CA SER A 8 5.34 7.66 -2.80
C SER A 8 4.63 8.86 -2.19
N LYS A 9 5.39 9.71 -1.48
CA LYS A 9 4.91 11.03 -1.02
C LYS A 9 4.27 11.84 -2.15
N TYR A 10 4.87 11.81 -3.34
CA TYR A 10 4.34 12.46 -4.54
C TYR A 10 2.95 11.93 -4.91
N THR A 11 2.74 10.61 -4.88
CA THR A 11 1.45 10.00 -5.20
C THR A 11 0.36 10.38 -4.20
N ILE A 12 0.69 10.46 -2.91
CA ILE A 12 -0.29 10.77 -1.86
C ILE A 12 -0.67 12.25 -1.85
N TYR A 13 0.32 13.13 -1.95
CA TYR A 13 0.11 14.58 -1.92
C TYR A 13 0.03 15.18 -3.33
N HIS A 14 -0.25 14.36 -4.33
CA HIS A 14 -0.30 14.76 -5.73
C HIS A 14 -1.14 16.03 -5.94
N LYS A 15 -2.33 16.07 -5.34
CA LYS A 15 -3.27 17.22 -5.45
C LYS A 15 -2.74 18.52 -4.84
N LEU A 16 -1.77 18.43 -3.93
CA LEU A 16 -1.15 19.59 -3.29
C LEU A 16 0.11 20.05 -4.03
N LEU A 17 0.79 19.14 -4.72
CA LEU A 17 2.10 19.37 -5.30
C LEU A 17 2.05 19.69 -6.80
N ASN A 18 1.06 19.16 -7.55
CA ASN A 18 1.01 19.31 -9.00
C ASN A 18 -0.41 19.39 -9.57
N ASN A 19 -0.47 19.82 -10.84
CA ASN A 19 -1.70 19.93 -11.63
C ASN A 19 -1.81 18.85 -12.74
N ASP A 20 -0.88 17.90 -12.81
CA ASP A 20 -0.94 16.79 -13.76
C ASP A 20 -1.95 15.71 -13.30
N LEU A 21 -2.23 14.74 -14.18
CA LEU A 21 -3.12 13.64 -13.85
C LEU A 21 -2.28 12.46 -13.35
N TYR A 22 -2.61 11.96 -12.15
CA TYR A 22 -2.02 10.73 -11.67
C TYR A 22 -2.29 9.57 -12.64
N ASN A 23 -1.23 8.94 -13.12
CA ASN A 23 -1.31 7.93 -14.17
C ASN A 23 -1.85 6.56 -13.70
N ASN A 24 -2.37 6.42 -12.48
CA ASN A 24 -2.90 5.17 -11.92
C ASN A 24 -1.90 4.00 -11.88
N PHE A 25 -0.60 4.26 -11.65
CA PHE A 25 0.42 3.22 -11.58
C PHE A 25 0.14 2.14 -10.52
N LEU A 26 -0.09 2.51 -9.25
CA LEU A 26 -0.31 1.55 -8.17
C LEU A 26 -1.56 0.67 -8.39
N PRO A 27 -2.73 1.20 -8.80
CA PRO A 27 -3.86 0.35 -9.16
C PRO A 27 -3.54 -0.69 -10.25
N ARG A 28 -2.77 -0.31 -11.29
CA ARG A 28 -2.32 -1.28 -12.31
C ARG A 28 -1.38 -2.33 -11.73
N LEU A 29 -0.42 -1.91 -10.90
CA LEU A 29 0.51 -2.83 -10.23
C LEU A 29 -0.24 -3.84 -9.36
N TYR A 30 -1.23 -3.40 -8.59
CA TYR A 30 -2.05 -4.28 -7.75
C TYR A 30 -2.73 -5.36 -8.58
N LYS A 31 -3.38 -4.96 -9.69
CA LYS A 31 -4.06 -5.88 -10.59
C LYS A 31 -3.12 -6.95 -11.17
N GLU A 32 -1.91 -6.56 -11.56
CA GLU A 32 -0.92 -7.49 -12.13
C GLU A 32 -0.29 -8.42 -11.08
N LEU A 33 -0.12 -7.98 -9.84
CA LEU A 33 0.34 -8.85 -8.75
C LEU A 33 -0.73 -9.88 -8.37
N GLU A 34 -2.00 -9.45 -8.30
CA GLU A 34 -3.13 -10.33 -8.00
C GLU A 34 -3.37 -11.37 -9.09
N SER A 35 -3.25 -11.00 -10.37
CA SER A 35 -3.38 -11.96 -11.49
C SER A 35 -2.33 -13.07 -11.43
N ARG A 36 -1.18 -12.78 -10.83
CA ARG A 36 -0.07 -13.72 -10.60
C ARG A 36 -0.14 -14.42 -9.24
N LYS A 37 -1.24 -14.25 -8.49
CA LYS A 37 -1.43 -14.78 -7.13
C LYS A 37 -0.30 -14.38 -6.17
N ILE A 38 0.28 -13.19 -6.34
CA ILE A 38 1.26 -12.64 -5.40
C ILE A 38 0.49 -11.82 -4.37
N PRO A 39 0.51 -12.20 -3.08
CA PRO A 39 -0.13 -11.41 -2.03
C PRO A 39 0.47 -10.00 -1.98
N VAL A 40 -0.39 -8.99 -2.05
CA VAL A 40 0.00 -7.57 -2.09
C VAL A 40 -0.68 -6.78 -0.99
N VAL A 41 0.10 -5.97 -0.27
CA VAL A 41 -0.43 -5.01 0.70
C VAL A 41 -0.76 -3.72 -0.05
N LYS A 42 -2.06 -3.43 -0.18
CA LYS A 42 -2.58 -2.25 -0.89
C LYS A 42 -2.77 -1.09 0.08
N LEU A 43 -1.87 -0.12 0.04
CA LEU A 43 -1.88 1.03 0.96
C LEU A 43 -2.51 2.30 0.38
N LEU A 44 -2.61 2.43 -0.96
CA LEU A 44 -2.98 3.69 -1.61
C LEU A 44 -4.29 4.28 -1.06
N ASP A 45 -5.37 3.50 -1.04
CA ASP A 45 -6.69 3.98 -0.62
C ASP A 45 -6.70 4.40 0.86
N HIS A 46 -5.95 3.70 1.71
CA HIS A 46 -5.84 4.04 3.13
C HIS A 46 -5.05 5.33 3.34
N TYR A 47 -4.00 5.54 2.55
CA TYR A 47 -3.18 6.73 2.63
C TYR A 47 -3.93 7.95 2.09
N GLN A 48 -4.69 7.81 1.00
CA GLN A 48 -5.48 8.90 0.41
C GLN A 48 -6.67 9.34 1.27
N LYS A 49 -7.18 8.47 2.15
CA LYS A 49 -8.31 8.76 3.05
C LYS A 49 -7.87 9.16 4.47
N SER A 50 -6.57 9.22 4.74
CA SER A 50 -6.07 9.60 6.06
C SER A 50 -6.12 11.11 6.23
N ASP A 51 -6.59 11.56 7.40
CA ASP A 51 -6.54 12.97 7.80
C ASP A 51 -5.20 13.34 8.46
N GLU A 52 -4.28 12.37 8.63
CA GLU A 52 -2.97 12.57 9.24
C GLU A 52 -1.87 12.82 8.19
N LEU A 53 -0.81 13.53 8.58
CA LEU A 53 0.39 13.65 7.78
C LEU A 53 1.18 12.33 7.82
N LEU A 54 1.16 11.61 6.70
CA LEU A 54 1.80 10.29 6.56
C LEU A 54 3.26 10.35 6.12
N TYR A 55 3.77 11.52 5.73
CA TYR A 55 5.20 11.75 5.42
C TYR A 55 5.68 13.02 6.10
N TYR A 56 6.95 13.04 6.48
CA TYR A 56 7.56 14.26 6.99
C TYR A 56 7.66 15.31 5.87
N PRO A 57 7.47 16.62 6.15
CA PRO A 57 7.45 17.67 5.12
C PRO A 57 8.74 17.76 4.30
N THR A 58 9.89 17.51 4.90
CA THR A 58 11.22 17.63 4.27
C THR A 58 11.92 16.28 4.05
N ASP A 59 11.25 15.17 4.38
CA ASP A 59 11.78 13.82 4.21
C ASP A 59 10.95 13.02 3.18
N ALA A 60 11.57 12.01 2.58
CA ALA A 60 10.91 11.01 1.73
C ALA A 60 10.29 9.86 2.54
N HIS A 61 10.65 9.70 3.81
CA HIS A 61 10.13 8.66 4.68
C HIS A 61 8.77 9.02 5.27
N TRP A 62 7.99 7.97 5.54
CA TRP A 62 6.73 8.07 6.25
C TRP A 62 6.90 8.53 7.70
N THR A 63 5.84 9.11 8.26
CA THR A 63 5.73 9.36 9.71
C THR A 63 5.34 8.07 10.44
N GLN A 64 5.30 8.12 11.77
CA GLN A 64 4.78 7.02 12.58
C GLN A 64 3.35 6.64 12.19
N ALA A 65 2.49 7.62 11.89
CA ALA A 65 1.12 7.39 11.43
C ALA A 65 1.07 6.57 10.13
N GLY A 66 1.93 6.90 9.16
CA GLY A 66 2.06 6.12 7.93
C GLY A 66 2.52 4.69 8.20
N LEU A 67 3.52 4.53 9.08
CA LEU A 67 4.02 3.22 9.49
C LEU A 67 2.95 2.38 10.17
N ASP A 68 2.14 2.96 11.05
CA ASP A 68 1.07 2.25 11.77
C ASP A 68 0.00 1.71 10.82
N ILE A 69 -0.39 2.50 9.81
CA ILE A 69 -1.29 2.06 8.75
C ILE A 69 -0.66 0.90 7.96
N ALA A 70 0.60 1.05 7.57
CA ALA A 70 1.31 0.03 6.80
C ALA A 70 1.45 -1.29 7.58
N LEU A 71 1.81 -1.22 8.86
CA LEU A 71 1.94 -2.37 9.74
C LEU A 71 0.60 -3.09 9.90
N LYS A 72 -0.46 -2.36 10.24
CA LYS A 72 -1.81 -2.93 10.40
C LYS A 72 -2.24 -3.68 9.14
N LYS A 73 -2.05 -3.08 7.96
CA LYS A 73 -2.45 -3.69 6.68
C LYS A 73 -1.58 -4.89 6.31
N THR A 74 -0.29 -4.82 6.63
CA THR A 74 0.63 -5.93 6.40
C THR A 74 0.25 -7.15 7.24
N LEU A 75 -0.05 -6.96 8.53
CA LEU A 75 -0.48 -8.05 9.41
C LEU A 75 -1.76 -8.72 8.91
N MET A 76 -2.75 -7.94 8.46
CA MET A 76 -3.98 -8.49 7.88
C MET A 76 -3.72 -9.40 6.67
N VAL A 77 -2.80 -9.01 5.77
CA VAL A 77 -2.43 -9.82 4.60
C VAL A 77 -1.66 -11.07 5.04
N ILE A 78 -0.75 -10.96 6.00
CA ILE A 78 -0.02 -12.11 6.55
C ILE A 78 -1.00 -13.14 7.13
N ASP A 79 -1.99 -12.69 7.89
CA ASP A 79 -2.97 -13.59 8.51
C ASP A 79 -3.88 -14.26 7.46
N SER A 80 -4.27 -13.53 6.41
CA SER A 80 -5.00 -14.10 5.27
C SER A 80 -4.19 -15.19 4.57
N VAL A 81 -2.92 -14.94 4.27
CA VAL A 81 -2.04 -15.92 3.62
C VAL A 81 -1.83 -17.15 4.50
N LYS A 82 -1.62 -16.97 5.82
CA LYS A 82 -1.54 -18.10 6.76
C LYS A 82 -2.81 -18.94 6.76
N TYR A 83 -3.97 -18.30 6.73
CA TYR A 83 -5.26 -18.98 6.70
C TYR A 83 -5.42 -19.85 5.44
N GLU A 84 -5.10 -19.30 4.28
CA GLU A 84 -5.17 -20.02 2.99
C GLU A 84 -4.15 -21.17 2.91
N LEU A 85 -2.93 -20.98 3.42
CA LEU A 85 -1.91 -22.04 3.53
C LEU A 85 -2.39 -23.20 4.40
N ASN A 86 -2.98 -22.91 5.56
CA ASN A 86 -3.50 -23.93 6.47
C ASN A 86 -4.67 -24.73 5.87
N ARG A 87 -5.36 -24.18 4.86
CA ARG A 87 -6.43 -24.85 4.12
C ARG A 87 -5.94 -25.63 2.89
N GLY A 88 -4.66 -25.51 2.52
CA GLY A 88 -4.11 -26.12 1.31
C GLY A 88 -4.60 -25.45 0.01
N GLU A 89 -5.07 -24.20 0.08
CA GLU A 89 -5.60 -23.45 -1.08
C GLU A 89 -4.50 -22.75 -1.89
N ILE A 90 -3.28 -22.72 -1.35
CA ILE A 90 -2.06 -22.23 -1.98
C ILE A 90 -0.91 -23.15 -1.55
N ASN A 91 -0.08 -23.54 -2.52
CA ASN A 91 1.09 -24.42 -2.36
C ASN A 91 2.37 -23.59 -2.18
#